data_AF-A0A523BNC7-F1
#
_entry.id   AF-A0A523BNC7-F1
#
_cell.length_a   1.000
_cell.length_b   1.000
_cell.length_c   1.000
_cell.angle_alpha   90.00
_cell.angle_beta   90.00
_cell.angle_gamma   90.00
#
_symmetry.space_group_name_H-M   'P 1'
#
loop_
_entity.id
_entity.type
_entity.pdbx_description
1 polymer ?
#
loop_
_entity_poly.entity_id
_entity_poly.type
_entity_poly.pdbx_seq_one_letter_code
_entity_poly.pdbx_strand_id
1 'polypeptide(L)'
;MLKWQCMIQQPMENARRIFGNRVLYASSPIDYIRNADCAIIVTEWDEFKKLGPEDFVNNMRDPVVIDGRRIYDPEVFCRRVKFAAIGLGEKA
;
A
#
# COMPACT_ATOMS: atom_id res chain seq x y z
N MET A 1 -7.28 12.82 12.41
CA MET A 1 -5.82 12.96 12.27
C MET A 1 -5.37 11.81 11.37
N LEU A 2 -5.22 12.05 10.06
CA LEU A 2 -4.87 11.03 9.07
C LEU A 2 -3.43 10.57 9.31
N LYS A 3 -3.23 9.31 9.69
CA LYS A 3 -1.91 8.72 9.83
C LYS A 3 -1.45 8.22 8.46
N TRP A 4 -0.63 9.02 7.78
CA TRP A 4 0.05 8.59 6.57
C TRP A 4 1.15 7.60 6.93
N GLN A 5 1.01 6.35 6.50
CA GLN A 5 2.02 5.32 6.67
C GLN A 5 2.65 5.05 5.31
N CYS A 6 3.89 5.51 5.12
CA CYS A 6 4.60 5.39 3.86
C CYS A 6 5.21 3.97 3.76
N MET A 7 4.85 3.23 2.72
CA MET A 7 5.36 1.88 2.45
C MET A 7 6.67 1.99 1.65
N ILE A 8 7.81 2.04 2.34
CA ILE A 8 9.13 1.95 1.69
C ILE A 8 9.95 0.91 2.42
N GLN A 9 9.89 -0.33 1.94
CA GLN A 9 10.56 -1.43 2.60
C GLN A 9 12.06 -1.46 2.33
N GLN A 10 12.59 -0.85 1.26
CA GLN A 10 14.04 -0.83 0.99
C GLN A 10 14.46 0.22 -0.07
N PRO A 11 15.70 0.74 0.00
CA PRO A 11 16.69 0.51 1.06
C PRO A 11 16.30 1.37 2.25
N MET A 12 15.92 0.76 3.38
CA MET A 12 15.48 1.50 4.56
C MET A 12 16.56 2.46 5.04
N GLU A 13 17.84 2.14 4.83
CA GLU A 13 18.95 3.03 5.13
C GLU A 13 18.95 4.32 4.31
N ASN A 14 18.76 4.21 2.99
CA ASN A 14 18.71 5.40 2.12
C ASN A 14 17.45 6.23 2.39
N ALA A 15 16.31 5.55 2.55
CA ALA A 15 15.06 6.22 2.93
C ALA A 15 15.18 6.86 4.32
N ARG A 16 15.86 6.23 5.28
CA ARG A 16 16.11 6.78 6.62
C ARG A 16 17.08 7.95 6.62
N ARG A 17 18.07 7.95 5.74
CA ARG A 17 18.95 9.12 5.53
C ARG A 17 18.18 10.34 5.03
N ILE A 18 17.20 10.14 4.15
CA ILE A 18 16.42 11.24 3.57
C ILE A 18 15.27 11.66 4.50
N PHE A 19 14.47 10.71 4.98
CA PHE A 19 13.22 10.99 5.70
C PHE A 19 13.39 11.02 7.22
N GLY A 20 14.43 10.38 7.78
CA GLY A 20 14.65 10.32 9.22
C GLY A 20 13.42 9.79 9.96
N ASN A 21 13.05 10.43 11.07
CA ASN A 21 11.89 10.02 11.87
C ASN A 21 10.55 10.62 11.37
N ARG A 22 10.52 11.22 10.17
CA ARG A 22 9.30 11.82 9.60
C ARG A 22 8.31 10.77 9.06
N VAL A 23 8.80 9.55 8.85
CA VAL A 23 7.99 8.41 8.41
C VAL A 23 8.22 7.24 9.34
N LEU A 24 7.24 6.33 9.38
CA LEU A 24 7.37 5.06 10.08
C LEU A 24 8.02 4.05 9.14
N TYR A 25 8.88 3.20 9.71
CA TYR A 25 9.50 2.08 9.02
C TYR A 25 8.93 0.81 9.61
N ALA A 26 8.68 -0.18 8.77
CA ALA A 26 8.17 -1.47 9.19
C ALA A 26 9.01 -2.62 8.63
N SER A 27 8.96 -3.76 9.31
CA SER A 27 9.75 -4.96 8.98
C SER A 27 9.04 -5.91 8.02
N SER A 28 7.75 -5.74 7.81
CA SER A 28 6.94 -6.61 6.94
C SER A 28 5.85 -5.83 6.21
N PRO A 29 5.35 -6.34 5.06
CA PRO A 29 4.25 -5.72 4.32
C PRO A 29 2.97 -5.54 5.15
N ILE A 30 2.67 -6.48 6.05
CA ILE A 30 1.48 -6.41 6.93
C ILE A 30 1.64 -5.28 7.95
N ASP A 31 2.83 -5.10 8.52
CA ASP A 31 3.07 -4.02 9.48
C ASP A 31 2.96 -2.63 8.83
N TYR A 32 3.26 -2.53 7.53
CA TYR A 32 3.11 -1.28 6.77
C TYR A 32 1.65 -0.86 6.61
N ILE A 33 0.73 -1.80 6.44
CA ILE A 33 -0.70 -1.52 6.25
C ILE A 33 -1.51 -1.56 7.55
N ARG A 34 -0.92 -2.04 8.65
CA ARG A 34 -1.62 -2.20 9.92
C ARG A 34 -2.14 -0.86 10.43
N ASN A 35 -3.45 -0.79 10.66
CA ASN A 35 -4.18 0.40 11.05
C ASN A 35 -3.93 1.58 10.10
N ALA A 36 -3.67 1.36 8.80
CA ALA A 36 -3.60 2.45 7.83
C ALA A 36 -5.01 2.84 7.36
N ASP A 37 -5.19 4.09 6.94
CA ASP A 37 -6.42 4.55 6.27
C ASP A 37 -6.31 4.42 4.73
N CYS A 38 -5.09 4.31 4.21
CA CYS A 38 -4.79 4.16 2.79
C CYS A 38 -3.41 3.53 2.60
N ALA A 39 -3.28 2.67 1.59
CA ALA A 39 -2.04 2.07 1.14
C ALA A 39 -1.76 2.52 -0.30
N ILE A 40 -0.54 3.03 -0.55
CA ILE A 40 -0.11 3.44 -1.89
C ILE A 40 1.08 2.58 -2.28
N ILE A 41 0.92 1.82 -3.37
CA ILE A 41 1.96 0.96 -3.91
C ILE A 41 2.78 1.76 -4.92
N VAL A 42 4.03 2.02 -4.56
CA VAL A 42 4.96 2.82 -5.38
C VAL A 42 6.09 1.98 -5.97
N THR A 43 6.19 0.69 -5.60
CA THR A 43 7.19 -0.26 -6.11
C THR A 43 6.58 -1.64 -6.39
N GLU A 44 7.15 -2.37 -7.33
CA GLU A 44 6.67 -3.66 -7.84
C GLU A 44 7.28 -4.88 -7.16
N TRP A 45 7.56 -4.78 -5.86
CA TRP A 45 8.31 -5.79 -5.13
C TRP A 45 7.46 -7.03 -4.87
N ASP A 46 8.08 -8.22 -4.93
CA ASP A 46 7.36 -9.50 -4.86
C ASP A 46 6.63 -9.70 -3.53
N GLU A 47 7.09 -9.07 -2.45
CA GLU A 47 6.40 -9.10 -1.15
C GLU A 47 5.04 -8.38 -1.18
N PHE A 48 4.92 -7.29 -1.96
CA PHE A 48 3.65 -6.61 -2.14
C PHE A 48 2.73 -7.38 -3.09
N LYS A 49 3.28 -8.02 -4.13
CA LYS A 49 2.50 -8.88 -5.03
C LYS A 49 1.81 -10.06 -4.31
N LYS A 50 2.37 -10.50 -3.18
CA LYS A 50 1.81 -11.58 -2.36
C LYS A 50 0.63 -11.14 -1.50
N LEU A 51 0.42 -9.83 -1.30
CA LEU A 51 -0.73 -9.33 -0.58
C LEU A 51 -1.99 -9.48 -1.43
N GLY A 52 -3.00 -10.13 -0.88
CA GLY A 52 -4.34 -10.19 -1.43
C GLY A 52 -5.25 -9.10 -0.86
N PRO A 53 -6.43 -8.89 -1.44
CA PRO A 53 -7.38 -7.89 -0.95
C PRO A 53 -7.79 -8.10 0.51
N GLU A 54 -7.85 -9.35 0.96
CA GLU A 54 -8.17 -9.71 2.36
C GLU A 54 -7.14 -9.19 3.36
N ASP A 55 -5.87 -9.12 2.96
CA ASP A 55 -4.82 -8.60 3.84
C ASP A 55 -5.07 -7.12 4.14
N PHE A 56 -5.53 -6.35 3.16
CA PHE A 56 -5.90 -4.95 3.35
C PHE A 56 -7.17 -4.81 4.19
N VAL A 57 -8.21 -5.59 3.90
CA VAL A 57 -9.48 -5.57 4.67
C VAL A 57 -9.26 -5.88 6.15
N ASN A 58 -8.43 -6.88 6.44
CA ASN A 58 -8.22 -7.35 7.81
C ASN A 58 -7.27 -6.48 8.62
N ASN A 59 -6.38 -5.72 7.97
CA ASN A 59 -5.32 -4.99 8.67
C ASN A 59 -5.49 -3.46 8.64
N MET A 60 -6.27 -2.90 7.71
CA MET A 60 -6.47 -1.45 7.58
C MET A 60 -7.71 -0.96 8.35
N ARG A 61 -7.73 0.33 8.72
CA ARG A 61 -8.93 0.99 9.24
C ARG A 61 -9.94 1.27 8.14
N ASP A 62 -9.45 1.74 7.00
CA ASP A 62 -10.23 1.92 5.77
C ASP A 62 -9.41 1.30 4.62
N PRO A 63 -9.88 0.22 3.97
CA PRO A 63 -9.12 -0.47 2.95
C PRO A 63 -9.16 0.32 1.62
N VAL A 64 -8.40 1.41 1.57
CA VAL A 64 -8.14 2.19 0.34
C VAL A 64 -6.79 1.80 -0.22
N VAL A 65 -6.76 1.26 -1.43
CA VAL A 65 -5.54 0.80 -2.10
C VAL A 65 -5.34 1.55 -3.40
N ILE A 66 -4.20 2.23 -3.53
CA ILE A 66 -3.78 2.94 -4.74
C ILE A 66 -2.58 2.21 -5.34
N ASP A 67 -2.79 1.54 -6.46
CA ASP A 67 -1.74 0.82 -7.18
C ASP A 67 -1.08 1.71 -8.26
N GLY A 68 0.10 2.25 -7.91
CA GLY A 68 0.93 3.03 -8.82
C GLY A 68 1.73 2.22 -9.83
N ARG A 69 1.81 0.90 -9.68
CA ARG A 69 2.70 0.01 -10.46
C ARG A 69 1.96 -1.06 -11.27
N ARG A 70 0.63 -1.12 -11.14
CA ARG A 70 -0.26 -2.10 -11.82
C ARG A 70 0.14 -3.55 -11.53
N ILE A 71 0.45 -3.84 -10.27
CA ILE A 71 0.80 -5.18 -9.82
C ILE A 71 -0.40 -6.01 -9.36
N TYR A 72 -1.53 -5.37 -9.10
CA TYR A 72 -2.76 -6.03 -8.66
C TYR A 72 -3.78 -6.11 -9.78
N ASP A 73 -4.58 -7.19 -9.77
CA ASP A 73 -5.73 -7.35 -10.65
C ASP A 73 -6.91 -6.47 -10.15
N PRO A 74 -7.32 -5.45 -10.92
CA PRO A 74 -8.43 -4.58 -10.55
C PRO A 74 -9.75 -5.33 -10.39
N GLU A 75 -10.00 -6.40 -11.15
CA GLU A 75 -11.25 -7.17 -11.06
C GLU A 75 -11.37 -7.91 -9.73
N VAL A 76 -10.23 -8.31 -9.16
CA VAL A 76 -10.15 -8.96 -7.85
C VAL A 76 -10.22 -7.93 -6.73
N PHE A 77 -9.44 -6.84 -6.83
CA PHE A 77 -9.32 -5.86 -5.76
C PHE A 77 -10.56 -4.97 -5.60
N CYS A 78 -11.15 -4.47 -6.69
CA CYS A 78 -12.34 -3.60 -6.61
C CYS A 78 -13.56 -4.25 -5.95
N ARG A 79 -13.59 -5.59 -5.85
CA ARG A 79 -14.69 -6.31 -5.18
C ARG A 79 -14.63 -6.21 -3.66
N ARG A 80 -13.48 -5.88 -3.09
CA ARG A 80 -13.20 -6.00 -1.65
C ARG A 80 -12.63 -4.75 -1.01
N VAL A 81 -11.92 -3.92 -1.78
CA VAL A 81 -11.27 -2.69 -1.30
C VAL A 81 -11.61 -1.52 -2.20
N LYS A 82 -11.50 -0.29 -1.68
CA LYS A 82 -11.58 0.93 -2.50
C LYS A 82 -10.29 1.02 -3.31
N PHE A 83 -10.33 0.56 -4.55
CA PHE A 83 -9.16 0.39 -5.39
C PHE A 83 -9.07 1.46 -6.47
N ALA A 84 -7.88 2.04 -6.64
CA ALA A 84 -7.54 2.89 -7.76
C ALA A 84 -6.19 2.45 -8.33
N ALA A 85 -6.00 2.55 -9.64
CA ALA A 85 -4.72 2.27 -10.29
C ALA A 85 -4.44 3.27 -11.41
N ILE A 86 -3.16 3.51 -11.67
CA ILE A 86 -2.75 4.43 -12.74
C ILE A 86 -3.17 3.87 -14.09
N GLY A 87 -3.86 4.71 -14.88
CA GLY A 87 -4.31 4.36 -16.23
C GLY A 87 -5.52 3.43 -16.29
N LEU A 88 -6.21 3.19 -15.17
CA LEU A 88 -7.43 2.36 -15.17
C LEU A 88 -8.64 3.08 -15.79
N GLY A 89 -8.64 4.42 -15.80
CA GLY A 89 -9.80 5.23 -16.17
C GLY A 89 -10.94 5.11 -15.16
N GLU A 90 -11.91 6.01 -15.22
CA GLU A 90 -13.19 5.79 -14.55
C GLU A 90 -13.96 4.72 -15.32
N LYS A 91 -14.46 3.69 -14.62
CA LYS A 91 -15.49 2.84 -15.22
C LYS A 91 -16.75 3.70 -15.31
N ALA A 92 -17.06 4.15 -16.53
CA ALA A 92 -18.31 4.81 -16.87
C ALA A 92 -19.52 3.93 -16.54
#